data_AF-A0A2H3B9F5-F1
#
_entry.id   AF-A0A2H3B9F5-F1
#
_cell.length_a   1.000
_cell.length_b   1.000
_cell.length_c   1.000
_cell.angle_alpha   90.00
_cell.angle_beta   90.00
_cell.angle_gamma   90.00
#
_symmetry.space_group_name_H-M   'P 1'
#
loop_
_entity.id
_entity.type
_entity.pdbx_description
1 polymer ?
#
loop_
_entity_poly.entity_id
_entity_poly.type
_entity_poly.pdbx_seq_one_letter_code
_entity_poly.pdbx_strand_id
1 'polypeptide(L)'
;MASRDSLPSLETFRPPCAIILDSSPGGSGLSNAIHAFTTLIKNPIMRTAAKVLVCLLYVYGFFVGPFIGRRTALQKVLDGLYNPRVLPWVDERTPRLYVYSRADDMVPWDQVQQHAERTRSLGWDVRTEVFEDSPHVAHARAYPERYWHAVKSLWNDALVAAHVKGVSN
;
A
#
# COMPACT_ATOMS: atom_id res chain seq x y z
N MET A 1 25.03 31.77 -40.72
CA MET A 1 24.27 30.53 -40.41
C MET A 1 24.94 29.88 -39.21
N ALA A 2 24.54 30.28 -38.00
CA ALA A 2 25.08 29.70 -36.77
C ALA A 2 24.36 28.37 -36.50
N SER A 3 25.16 27.33 -36.29
CA SER A 3 24.73 26.00 -35.88
C SER A 3 23.81 26.12 -34.66
N ARG A 4 22.59 25.60 -34.77
CA ARG A 4 21.70 25.37 -33.64
C ARG A 4 22.34 24.28 -32.80
N ASP A 5 23.17 24.67 -31.85
CA ASP A 5 23.58 23.80 -30.76
C ASP A 5 22.29 23.32 -30.08
N SER A 6 22.01 22.05 -30.29
CA SER A 6 20.93 21.30 -29.67
C SER A 6 21.03 21.46 -28.16
N LEU A 7 20.09 22.22 -27.60
CA LEU A 7 19.80 22.22 -26.16
C LEU A 7 19.73 20.76 -25.70
N PRO A 8 20.39 20.37 -24.59
CA PRO A 8 20.21 19.04 -24.04
C PRO A 8 18.71 18.83 -23.87
N SER A 9 18.18 17.81 -24.53
CA SER A 9 16.77 17.48 -24.43
C SER A 9 16.46 17.31 -22.95
N LEU A 10 15.35 17.90 -22.48
CA LEU A 10 14.79 17.73 -21.13
C LEU A 10 14.42 16.25 -20.82
N GLU A 11 14.92 15.28 -21.60
CA GLU A 11 14.52 13.88 -21.64
C GLU A 11 15.17 12.98 -20.59
N THR A 12 16.10 13.47 -19.75
CA THR A 12 16.79 12.60 -18.78
C THR A 12 16.71 13.05 -17.32
N PHE A 13 15.97 14.14 -17.01
CA PHE A 13 15.70 14.47 -15.62
C PHE A 13 14.51 13.65 -15.10
N ARG A 14 14.80 12.56 -14.39
CA ARG A 14 13.78 11.88 -13.59
C ARG A 14 13.77 12.49 -12.19
N PRO A 15 12.64 13.07 -11.74
CA PRO A 15 12.54 13.53 -10.36
C PRO A 15 12.64 12.34 -9.39
N PRO A 16 13.27 12.51 -8.22
CA PRO A 16 13.29 11.50 -7.18
C PRO A 16 11.86 11.13 -6.77
N CYS A 17 11.59 9.85 -6.68
CA CYS A 17 10.27 9.32 -6.31
C CYS A 17 10.45 8.10 -5.40
N ALA A 18 9.59 7.99 -4.40
CA ALA A 18 9.45 6.82 -3.54
C ALA A 18 7.96 6.59 -3.25
N ILE A 19 7.59 5.34 -2.95
CA ILE A 19 6.21 4.97 -2.57
C ILE A 19 6.23 4.43 -1.15
N ILE A 20 5.34 4.95 -0.31
CA ILE A 20 5.14 4.44 1.05
C ILE A 20 3.69 3.98 1.15
N LEU A 21 3.50 2.75 1.58
CA LEU A 21 2.21 2.12 1.81
C LEU A 21 2.11 1.83 3.30
N ASP A 22 1.43 2.72 4.02
CA ASP A 22 1.15 2.56 5.45
C ASP A 22 -0.16 1.80 5.62
N SER A 23 -0.10 0.68 6.35
CA SER A 23 -1.25 -0.18 6.67
C SER A 23 -2.04 -0.57 5.42
N SER A 24 -1.34 -0.79 4.30
CA SER A 24 -1.92 -1.02 2.98
C SER A 24 -0.90 -1.73 2.07
N PRO A 25 -1.34 -2.42 1.01
CA PRO A 25 -2.72 -2.68 0.59
C PRO A 25 -3.38 -3.86 1.33
N GLY A 26 -4.70 -3.79 1.50
CA GLY A 26 -5.54 -4.85 2.07
C GLY A 26 -6.82 -5.05 1.26
N GLY A 27 -7.25 -6.31 1.10
CA GLY A 27 -8.50 -6.70 0.45
C GLY A 27 -9.73 -6.41 1.31
N SER A 28 -10.84 -6.06 0.65
CA SER A 28 -12.11 -5.59 1.22
C SER A 28 -12.40 -6.10 2.64
N GLY A 29 -12.26 -5.21 3.63
CA GLY A 29 -12.37 -5.45 5.06
C GLY A 29 -13.78 -5.75 5.55
N LEU A 30 -14.30 -6.93 5.21
CA LEU A 30 -15.50 -7.44 5.88
C LEU A 30 -15.25 -7.65 7.38
N SER A 31 -14.10 -8.24 7.72
CA SER A 31 -13.75 -8.56 9.11
C SER A 31 -13.81 -7.30 9.99
N ASN A 32 -13.35 -6.15 9.48
CA ASN A 32 -13.41 -4.88 10.19
C ASN A 32 -14.78 -4.24 10.23
N ALA A 33 -15.57 -4.32 9.14
CA ALA A 33 -16.93 -3.81 9.19
C ALA A 33 -17.67 -4.51 10.33
N ILE A 34 -17.52 -5.84 10.43
CA ILE A 34 -18.04 -6.63 11.55
C ILE A 34 -17.43 -6.15 12.88
N HIS A 35 -16.11 -6.00 12.97
CA HIS A 35 -15.47 -5.64 14.23
C HIS A 35 -15.87 -4.23 14.71
N ALA A 36 -15.81 -3.22 13.84
CA ALA A 36 -16.19 -1.84 14.11
C ALA A 36 -17.68 -1.67 14.44
N PHE A 37 -18.58 -2.40 13.76
CA PHE A 37 -20.01 -2.36 14.09
C PHE A 37 -20.36 -3.16 15.35
N THR A 38 -19.60 -4.20 15.70
CA THR A 38 -19.91 -5.07 16.84
C THR A 38 -19.29 -4.63 18.16
N THR A 39 -18.22 -3.81 18.16
CA THR A 39 -17.66 -3.22 19.40
C THR A 39 -18.58 -2.17 20.03
N LEU A 40 -19.47 -1.57 19.25
CA LEU A 40 -20.52 -0.65 19.73
C LEU A 40 -21.63 -1.37 20.52
N ILE A 41 -21.79 -2.69 20.33
CA ILE A 41 -22.88 -3.48 20.91
C ILE A 41 -22.41 -4.18 22.19
N LYS A 42 -22.80 -3.63 23.35
CA LYS A 42 -22.42 -4.14 24.68
C LYS A 42 -23.10 -5.47 25.05
N ASN A 43 -24.26 -5.79 24.46
CA ASN A 43 -25.01 -7.02 24.76
C ASN A 43 -24.47 -8.22 23.95
N PRO A 44 -24.02 -9.31 24.60
CA PRO A 44 -23.39 -10.45 23.92
C PRO A 44 -24.32 -11.18 22.95
N ILE A 45 -25.63 -11.24 23.23
CA ILE A 45 -26.61 -11.92 22.35
C ILE A 45 -26.79 -11.13 21.06
N MET A 46 -26.98 -9.82 21.19
CA MET A 46 -27.12 -8.91 20.05
C MET A 46 -25.83 -8.83 19.23
N ARG A 47 -24.67 -8.92 19.89
CA ARG A 47 -23.36 -8.98 19.22
C ARG A 47 -23.23 -10.24 18.36
N THR A 48 -23.65 -11.40 18.86
CA THR A 48 -23.67 -12.66 18.10
C THR A 48 -24.65 -12.59 16.92
N ALA A 49 -25.86 -12.06 17.14
CA ALA A 49 -26.84 -11.86 16.08
C ALA A 49 -26.32 -10.93 14.96
N ALA A 50 -25.66 -9.82 15.33
CA ALA A 50 -25.03 -8.90 14.39
C ALA A 50 -23.90 -9.58 13.60
N LYS A 51 -23.05 -10.38 14.25
CA LYS A 51 -21.99 -11.16 13.57
C LYS A 51 -22.59 -12.13 12.54
N VAL A 52 -23.64 -12.86 12.90
CA VAL A 52 -24.33 -13.79 11.99
C VAL A 52 -24.95 -13.04 10.82
N LEU A 53 -25.64 -11.92 11.08
CA LEU A 53 -26.24 -11.09 10.02
C LEU A 53 -25.19 -10.58 9.03
N VAL A 54 -24.08 -10.02 9.52
CA VAL A 54 -23.05 -9.51 8.61
C VAL A 54 -22.32 -10.65 7.89
N CYS A 55 -22.15 -11.82 8.52
CA CYS A 55 -21.65 -13.02 7.85
C CYS A 55 -22.59 -13.44 6.70
N LEU A 56 -23.92 -13.46 6.92
CA LEU A 56 -24.90 -13.75 5.87
C LEU A 56 -24.86 -12.71 4.75
N LEU A 57 -24.80 -11.42 5.08
CA LEU A 57 -24.68 -10.34 4.08
C LEU A 57 -23.38 -10.43 3.29
N TYR A 58 -22.28 -10.89 3.91
CA TYR A 58 -21.03 -11.13 3.20
C TYR A 58 -21.10 -12.32 2.27
N VAL A 59 -21.61 -13.45 2.74
CA VAL A 59 -21.77 -14.65 1.92
C VAL A 59 -22.65 -14.29 0.71
N TYR A 60 -23.76 -13.60 0.95
CA TYR A 60 -24.61 -13.05 -0.09
C TYR A 60 -23.82 -12.11 -1.03
N GLY A 61 -23.11 -11.12 -0.50
CA GLY A 61 -22.28 -10.20 -1.29
C GLY A 61 -21.08 -10.87 -1.99
N PHE A 62 -20.62 -12.03 -1.52
CA PHE A 62 -19.58 -12.84 -2.15
C PHE A 62 -20.11 -13.56 -3.39
N PHE A 63 -21.31 -14.12 -3.30
CA PHE A 63 -21.97 -14.77 -4.42
C PHE A 63 -22.60 -13.79 -5.42
N VAL A 64 -23.14 -12.67 -4.95
CA VAL A 64 -23.81 -11.66 -5.78
C VAL A 64 -22.86 -10.56 -6.26
N GLY A 65 -21.78 -10.29 -5.51
CA GLY A 65 -20.80 -9.25 -5.82
C GLY A 65 -20.14 -9.34 -7.20
N PRO A 66 -19.80 -10.53 -7.72
CA PRO A 66 -19.33 -10.71 -9.10
C PRO A 66 -20.34 -10.23 -10.15
N PHE A 67 -21.64 -10.29 -9.87
CA PHE A 67 -22.71 -9.84 -10.77
C PHE A 67 -23.03 -8.34 -10.65
N ILE A 68 -22.70 -7.72 -9.50
CA ILE A 68 -22.97 -6.29 -9.21
C ILE A 68 -21.75 -5.38 -9.52
N GLY A 69 -20.58 -5.93 -9.84
CA GLY A 69 -19.41 -5.14 -10.29
C GLY A 69 -18.73 -4.28 -9.21
N ARG A 70 -19.14 -4.39 -7.93
CA ARG A 70 -18.55 -3.64 -6.81
C ARG A 70 -17.16 -4.14 -6.38
N ARG A 71 -16.88 -5.44 -6.55
CA ARG A 71 -15.55 -6.00 -6.25
C ARG A 71 -14.50 -5.56 -7.28
N THR A 72 -14.92 -5.18 -8.48
CA THR A 72 -14.02 -4.89 -9.60
C THR A 72 -13.26 -3.57 -9.41
N ALA A 73 -13.84 -2.54 -8.78
CA ALA A 73 -13.18 -1.24 -8.67
C ALA A 73 -11.99 -1.24 -7.69
N LEU A 74 -12.21 -1.71 -6.45
CA LEU A 74 -11.13 -1.81 -5.46
C LEU A 74 -10.05 -2.78 -5.92
N GLN A 75 -10.45 -3.94 -6.45
CA GLN A 75 -9.48 -4.92 -6.93
C GLN A 75 -8.66 -4.37 -8.11
N LYS A 76 -9.26 -3.61 -9.03
CA LYS A 76 -8.52 -2.92 -10.11
C LYS A 76 -7.50 -1.91 -9.56
N VAL A 77 -7.83 -1.20 -8.49
CA VAL A 77 -6.89 -0.26 -7.84
C VAL A 77 -5.73 -1.04 -7.19
N LEU A 78 -6.05 -2.11 -6.45
CA LEU A 78 -5.04 -2.98 -5.82
C LEU A 78 -4.15 -3.64 -6.87
N ASP A 79 -4.74 -4.19 -7.93
CA ASP A 79 -4.01 -4.78 -9.06
C ASP A 79 -3.17 -3.72 -9.79
N GLY A 80 -3.65 -2.47 -9.83
CA GLY A 80 -2.91 -1.32 -10.33
C GLY A 80 -1.62 -1.04 -9.56
N LEU A 81 -1.51 -1.46 -8.28
CA LEU A 81 -0.24 -1.33 -7.54
C LEU A 81 0.85 -2.26 -8.07
N TYR A 82 0.49 -3.32 -8.82
CA TYR A 82 1.42 -4.15 -9.60
C TYR A 82 1.72 -3.59 -11.00
N ASN A 83 1.13 -2.46 -11.39
CA ASN A 83 1.51 -1.78 -12.62
C ASN A 83 2.73 -0.88 -12.35
N PRO A 84 3.87 -1.08 -13.04
CA PRO A 84 5.04 -0.23 -12.85
C PRO A 84 4.75 1.22 -13.22
N ARG A 85 3.80 1.46 -14.13
CA ARG A 85 3.37 2.79 -14.58
C ARG A 85 2.05 3.23 -13.95
N VAL A 86 1.81 2.83 -12.69
CA VAL A 86 0.63 3.28 -11.93
C VAL A 86 0.53 4.81 -11.87
N LEU A 87 1.67 5.50 -11.83
CA LEU A 87 1.79 6.94 -11.96
C LEU A 87 2.85 7.26 -13.03
N PRO A 88 2.76 8.40 -13.75
CA PRO A 88 3.67 8.73 -14.85
C PRO A 88 5.17 8.77 -14.47
N TRP A 89 5.48 9.00 -13.19
CA TRP A 89 6.83 9.15 -12.66
C TRP A 89 7.33 7.94 -11.85
N VAL A 90 6.54 6.86 -11.79
CA VAL A 90 6.87 5.61 -11.08
C VAL A 90 7.31 4.53 -12.08
N ASP A 91 8.27 3.69 -11.70
CA ASP A 91 8.60 2.44 -12.39
C ASP A 91 8.98 1.31 -11.41
N GLU A 92 9.46 0.16 -11.91
CA GLU A 92 9.88 -0.98 -11.07
C GLU A 92 11.02 -0.62 -10.10
N ARG A 93 11.82 0.41 -10.43
CA ARG A 93 12.99 0.85 -9.65
C ARG A 93 12.64 1.92 -8.62
N THR A 94 11.42 2.44 -8.64
CA THR A 94 10.96 3.37 -7.62
C THR A 94 10.93 2.64 -6.28
N PRO A 95 11.75 3.04 -5.28
CA PRO A 95 11.81 2.36 -4.00
C PRO A 95 10.46 2.40 -3.29
N ARG A 96 10.04 1.25 -2.78
CA ARG A 96 8.75 1.06 -2.09
C ARG A 96 8.96 0.63 -0.65
N LEU A 97 8.23 1.25 0.27
CA LEU A 97 8.20 0.88 1.67
C LEU A 97 6.78 0.46 2.05
N TYR A 98 6.65 -0.77 2.51
CA TYR A 98 5.43 -1.29 3.13
C TYR A 98 5.59 -1.19 4.64
N VAL A 99 4.69 -0.47 5.29
CA VAL A 99 4.67 -0.31 6.74
C VAL A 99 3.39 -0.95 7.25
N TYR A 100 3.49 -1.91 8.17
CA TYR A 100 2.32 -2.59 8.72
C TYR A 100 2.60 -3.14 10.11
N SER A 101 1.54 -3.53 10.82
CA SER A 101 1.63 -4.09 12.16
C SER A 101 0.87 -5.40 12.28
N ARG A 102 1.41 -6.36 13.05
CA ARG A 102 0.69 -7.60 13.36
C ARG A 102 -0.55 -7.37 14.22
N ALA A 103 -0.60 -6.27 14.97
CA ALA A 103 -1.77 -5.82 15.73
C ALA A 103 -2.67 -4.85 14.96
N ASP A 104 -2.49 -4.72 13.63
CA ASP A 104 -3.43 -3.96 12.82
C ASP A 104 -4.75 -4.73 12.68
N ASP A 105 -5.72 -4.34 13.50
CA ASP A 105 -7.07 -4.90 13.47
C ASP A 105 -7.87 -4.50 12.22
N MET A 106 -7.35 -3.58 11.40
CA MET A 106 -8.01 -3.10 10.20
C MET A 106 -7.45 -3.69 8.90
N VAL A 107 -6.14 -3.72 8.72
CA VAL A 107 -5.56 -4.33 7.53
C VAL A 107 -4.77 -5.55 7.96
N PRO A 108 -5.24 -6.78 7.63
CA PRO A 108 -4.50 -7.99 7.98
C PRO A 108 -3.08 -7.93 7.44
N TRP A 109 -2.12 -8.05 8.35
CA TRP A 109 -0.68 -7.90 8.05
C TRP A 109 -0.19 -8.91 7.00
N ASP A 110 -0.80 -10.10 6.96
CA ASP A 110 -0.51 -11.16 6.00
C ASP A 110 -0.85 -10.75 4.56
N GLN A 111 -1.90 -9.95 4.36
CA GLN A 111 -2.26 -9.42 3.04
C GLN A 111 -1.26 -8.38 2.56
N VAL A 112 -0.82 -7.48 3.46
CA VAL A 112 0.22 -6.50 3.15
C VAL A 112 1.54 -7.21 2.84
N GLN A 113 1.90 -8.19 3.66
CA GLN A 113 3.11 -9.00 3.45
C GLN A 113 3.05 -9.74 2.11
N GLN A 114 1.96 -10.45 1.82
CA GLN A 114 1.80 -11.18 0.56
C GLN A 114 1.94 -10.24 -0.64
N HIS A 115 1.36 -9.03 -0.57
CA HIS A 115 1.54 -8.04 -1.62
C HIS A 115 3.01 -7.60 -1.74
N ALA A 116 3.67 -7.27 -0.63
CA ALA A 116 5.07 -6.86 -0.63
C ALA A 116 5.99 -7.94 -1.22
N GLU A 117 5.77 -9.20 -0.84
CA GLU A 117 6.52 -10.35 -1.35
C GLU A 117 6.27 -10.59 -2.83
N ARG A 118 5.01 -10.50 -3.28
CA ARG A 118 4.69 -10.61 -4.71
C ARG A 118 5.35 -9.47 -5.50
N THR A 119 5.29 -8.24 -5.01
CA THR A 119 5.96 -7.09 -5.64
C THR A 119 7.47 -7.30 -5.70
N ARG A 120 8.08 -7.84 -4.63
CA ARG A 120 9.50 -8.19 -4.62
C ARG A 120 9.84 -9.30 -5.63
N SER A 121 8.99 -10.31 -5.79
CA SER A 121 9.19 -11.39 -6.78
C SER A 121 9.14 -10.90 -8.23
N LEU A 122 8.52 -9.75 -8.48
CA LEU A 122 8.53 -9.07 -9.79
C LEU A 122 9.84 -8.30 -10.03
N GLY A 123 10.78 -8.32 -9.09
CA GLY A 123 12.09 -7.67 -9.20
C GLY A 123 12.11 -6.19 -8.80
N TRP A 124 11.10 -5.72 -8.07
CA TRP A 124 10.98 -4.31 -7.69
C TRP A 124 11.71 -4.02 -6.38
N ASP A 125 12.14 -2.76 -6.20
CA ASP A 125 12.77 -2.32 -4.94
C ASP A 125 11.72 -2.20 -3.82
N VAL A 126 11.69 -3.21 -2.95
CA VAL A 126 10.68 -3.36 -1.89
C VAL A 126 11.30 -3.55 -0.52
N ARG A 127 10.92 -2.67 0.41
CA ARG A 127 11.24 -2.71 1.83
C ARG A 127 9.98 -2.92 2.65
N THR A 128 10.16 -3.51 3.82
CA THR A 128 9.08 -3.81 4.76
C THR A 128 9.48 -3.39 6.16
N GLU A 129 8.65 -2.60 6.81
CA GLU A 129 8.74 -2.28 8.24
C GLU A 129 7.54 -2.89 8.96
N VAL A 130 7.83 -3.89 9.79
CA VAL A 130 6.82 -4.64 10.54
C VAL A 130 6.88 -4.23 12.01
N PHE A 131 5.74 -3.78 12.51
CA PHE A 131 5.50 -3.52 13.93
C PHE A 131 4.70 -4.68 14.55
N GLU A 132 4.79 -4.84 15.86
CA GLU A 132 4.11 -5.95 16.55
C GLU A 132 2.77 -5.52 17.15
N ASP A 133 2.67 -4.29 17.66
CA ASP A 133 1.59 -3.85 18.55
C ASP A 133 0.98 -2.48 18.20
N SER A 134 1.49 -1.80 17.18
CA SER A 134 0.96 -0.48 16.80
C SER A 134 -0.38 -0.60 16.08
N PRO A 135 -1.38 0.27 16.40
CA PRO A 135 -2.65 0.29 15.69
C PRO A 135 -2.53 0.74 14.22
N HIS A 136 -3.57 0.48 13.43
CA HIS A 136 -3.70 0.93 12.04
C HIS A 136 -3.35 2.42 11.86
N VAL A 137 -2.42 2.72 10.94
CA VAL A 137 -1.98 4.09 10.58
C VAL A 137 -1.43 4.88 11.79
N ALA A 138 -1.16 4.21 12.91
CA ALA A 138 -0.62 4.83 14.12
C ALA A 138 0.87 4.51 14.32
N HIS A 139 1.53 3.89 13.34
CA HIS A 139 2.94 3.48 13.41
C HIS A 139 3.88 4.68 13.66
N ALA A 140 3.68 5.78 12.95
CA ALA A 140 4.45 7.01 13.14
C ALA A 140 4.26 7.66 14.52
N ARG A 141 3.10 7.44 15.15
CA ARG A 141 2.80 7.96 16.49
C ARG A 141 3.34 7.04 17.58
N ALA A 142 3.19 5.73 17.41
CA ALA A 142 3.65 4.72 18.36
C ALA A 142 5.18 4.60 18.37
N TYR A 143 5.80 4.64 17.19
CA TYR A 143 7.23 4.41 16.97
C TYR A 143 7.84 5.48 16.05
N PRO A 144 7.83 6.76 16.48
CA PRO A 144 8.22 7.87 15.62
C PRO A 144 9.64 7.74 15.07
N GLU A 145 10.62 7.39 15.91
CA GLU A 145 12.02 7.30 15.46
C GLU A 145 12.21 6.23 14.39
N ARG A 146 11.70 5.01 14.64
CA ARG A 146 11.80 3.90 13.70
C ARG A 146 11.07 4.19 12.39
N TYR A 147 9.84 4.70 12.48
CA TYR A 147 9.04 5.04 11.30
C TYR A 147 9.75 6.11 10.45
N TRP A 148 10.12 7.24 11.04
CA TRP A 148 10.74 8.34 10.31
C TRP A 148 12.16 8.02 9.84
N HIS A 149 12.88 7.14 10.52
CA HIS A 149 14.15 6.60 10.03
C HIS A 149 13.95 5.82 8.72
N ALA A 150 12.98 4.90 8.67
CA ALA A 150 12.69 4.14 7.46
C ALA A 150 12.24 5.03 6.29
N VAL A 151 11.38 6.02 6.56
CA VAL A 151 10.96 7.01 5.55
C VAL A 151 12.15 7.82 5.03
N LYS A 152 13.01 8.32 5.91
CA LYS A 152 14.20 9.11 5.52
C LYS A 152 15.19 8.26 4.72
N SER A 153 15.43 7.02 5.13
CA SER A 153 16.29 6.09 4.40
C SER A 153 15.77 5.84 2.99
N LEU A 154 14.48 5.53 2.85
CA LEU A 154 13.85 5.32 1.54
C LEU A 154 13.97 6.56 0.64
N TRP A 155 13.75 7.75 1.19
CA TRP A 155 13.85 9.00 0.44
C TRP A 155 15.29 9.28 -0.02
N ASN A 156 16.28 9.05 0.83
CA ASN A 156 17.69 9.19 0.45
C ASN A 156 18.05 8.27 -0.72
N ASP A 157 17.55 7.04 -0.73
CA ASP A 157 17.79 6.11 -1.83
C ASP A 157 17.10 6.55 -3.12
N ALA A 158 15.91 7.14 -3.03
CA ALA A 158 15.26 7.78 -4.18
C ALA A 158 16.07 8.96 -4.73
N LEU A 159 16.67 9.78 -3.87
CA LEU A 159 17.55 10.88 -4.27
C LEU A 159 18.81 10.36 -4.99
N VAL A 160 19.45 9.32 -4.44
CA VAL A 160 20.62 8.69 -5.06
C VAL A 160 20.25 8.09 -6.41
N ALA A 161 19.14 7.34 -6.50
CA ALA A 161 18.68 6.73 -7.75
C ALA A 161 18.36 7.77 -8.84
N ALA A 162 17.87 8.95 -8.47
CA ALA A 162 17.65 10.06 -9.40
C ALA A 162 18.97 10.73 -9.82
N HIS A 163 19.92 10.92 -8.90
CA HIS A 163 21.19 11.59 -9.18
C HIS A 163 22.13 10.75 -10.05
N VAL A 164 22.20 9.43 -9.84
CA VAL A 164 23.03 8.52 -10.65
C VAL A 164 22.68 8.60 -12.15
N LYS A 165 21.41 8.83 -12.50
CA LYS A 165 20.97 8.97 -13.90
C LYS A 165 21.30 10.32 -14.53
N GLY A 166 21.53 11.35 -13.72
CA GLY A 166 21.95 12.67 -14.21
C GLY A 166 23.43 12.72 -14.61
N VAL A 167 24.24 11.76 -14.15
CA VAL A 167 25.70 11.71 -14.37
C VAL A 167 26.10 10.67 -15.43
N SER A 168 25.26 9.66 -15.67
CA SER A 168 25.56 8.55 -16.59
C SER A 168 25.06 8.74 -18.04
N ASN A 169 24.73 9.97 -18.45
CA ASN A 169 24.31 10.31 -19.81
C ASN A 169 25.19 11.43 -20.38
#